data_AF-A0A7K2M528-F1
#
_entry.id   AF-A0A7K2M528-F1
#
_cell.length_a   1.000
_cell.length_b   1.000
_cell.length_c   1.000
_cell.angle_alpha   90.00
_cell.angle_beta   90.00
_cell.angle_gamma   90.00
#
_symmetry.space_group_name_H-M   'P 1'
#
loop_
_entity.id
_entity.type
_entity.pdbx_description
1 polymer ?
#
loop_
_entity_poly.entity_id
_entity_poly.type
_entity_poly.pdbx_seq_one_letter_code
_entity_poly.pdbx_strand_id
1 'polypeptide(L)'
;EECLSDDMAVKKLLLALDRLPPGDDREGELMTQLRREFEEHVREQEGELLPELRARLTPQHLAELGRRIDRARRGAPTRPHPNAPDHPPALTVLGPVAAAYDRFRDRLQGRPST
;
A
#
# COMPACT_ATOMS: atom_id res chain seq x y z
N GLU A 1 -9.62 13.90 2.44
CA GLU A 1 -8.65 14.16 1.36
C GLU A 1 -7.21 14.03 1.86
N GLU A 2 -6.93 14.46 3.09
CA GLU A 2 -5.63 14.33 3.77
C GLU A 2 -5.12 12.88 3.92
N CYS A 3 -5.93 11.96 4.45
CA CYS A 3 -5.53 10.55 4.62
C CYS A 3 -5.10 9.82 3.31
N LEU A 4 -5.60 10.24 2.14
CA LEU A 4 -5.16 9.70 0.83
C LEU A 4 -3.83 10.31 0.37
N SER A 5 -3.56 11.56 0.76
CA SER A 5 -2.29 12.25 0.50
C SER A 5 -1.14 11.60 1.27
N ASP A 6 -1.35 11.20 2.52
CA ASP A 6 -0.27 10.67 3.36
C ASP A 6 0.14 9.25 2.95
N ASP A 7 -0.82 8.45 2.50
CA ASP A 7 -0.57 7.14 1.88
C ASP A 7 0.32 7.27 0.61
N MET A 8 0.23 8.40 -0.10
CA MET A 8 1.03 8.65 -1.30
C MET A 8 2.49 8.97 -1.00
N ALA A 9 2.79 9.63 0.12
CA ALA A 9 4.16 9.88 0.55
C ALA A 9 4.88 8.55 0.85
N VAL A 10 4.24 7.67 1.62
CA VAL A 10 4.75 6.33 1.93
C VAL A 10 4.98 5.50 0.65
N LYS A 11 4.01 5.47 -0.27
CA LYS A 11 4.15 4.75 -1.55
C LYS A 11 5.32 5.25 -2.40
N LYS A 12 5.55 6.56 -2.44
CA LYS A 12 6.68 7.15 -3.18
C LYS A 12 8.02 6.75 -2.56
N LEU A 13 8.14 6.79 -1.24
CA LEU A 13 9.35 6.37 -0.52
C LEU A 13 9.64 4.87 -0.73
N LEU A 14 8.61 4.02 -0.63
CA LEU A 14 8.75 2.60 -0.92
C LEU A 14 9.18 2.33 -2.37
N LEU A 15 8.65 3.09 -3.34
CA LEU A 15 9.06 2.97 -4.75
C LEU A 15 10.51 3.44 -4.95
N ALA A 16 10.94 4.50 -4.27
CA ALA A 16 12.31 4.98 -4.32
C ALA A 16 13.28 3.92 -3.77
N LEU A 17 12.94 3.28 -2.65
CA LEU A 17 13.69 2.18 -2.07
C LEU A 17 13.71 0.93 -2.98
N ASP A 18 12.59 0.54 -3.61
CA ASP A 18 12.54 -0.61 -4.55
C ASP A 18 13.44 -0.41 -5.79
N ARG A 19 13.71 0.84 -6.17
CA ARG A 19 14.54 1.21 -7.32
C ARG A 19 15.99 1.52 -6.95
N LEU A 20 16.32 1.51 -5.66
CA LEU A 20 17.65 1.88 -5.19
C LEU A 20 18.66 0.77 -5.51
N PRO A 21 19.82 1.08 -6.12
CA PRO A 21 20.84 0.08 -6.35
C PRO A 21 21.46 -0.38 -5.02
N PRO A 22 21.93 -1.63 -4.92
CA PRO A 22 22.62 -2.12 -3.72
C PRO A 22 23.85 -1.26 -3.39
N GLY A 23 23.97 -0.83 -2.13
CA GLY A 23 25.11 -0.03 -1.66
C GLY A 23 25.01 1.46 -1.96
N ASP A 24 23.84 1.98 -2.33
CA ASP A 24 23.61 3.43 -2.48
C ASP A 24 23.55 4.12 -1.11
N ASP A 25 24.35 5.16 -0.92
CA ASP A 25 24.44 5.88 0.36
C ASP A 25 23.12 6.54 0.81
N ARG A 26 22.16 6.71 -0.11
CA ARG A 26 20.84 7.28 0.19
C ARG A 26 19.91 6.32 0.94
N GLU A 27 20.24 5.03 1.04
CA GLU A 27 19.39 4.02 1.67
C GLU A 27 19.01 4.40 3.10
N GLY A 28 20.01 4.82 3.90
CA GLY A 28 19.78 5.18 5.30
C GLY A 28 18.87 6.40 5.49
N GLU A 29 19.01 7.40 4.61
CA GLU A 29 18.16 8.59 4.62
C GLU A 29 16.72 8.23 4.24
N LEU A 30 16.53 7.49 3.13
CA LEU A 30 15.21 7.07 2.66
C LEU A 30 14.48 6.17 3.67
N MET A 31 15.20 5.28 4.34
CA MET A 31 14.63 4.44 5.40
C MET A 31 14.20 5.26 6.63
N THR A 32 14.95 6.32 6.96
CA THR A 32 14.60 7.22 8.06
C THR A 32 13.35 8.03 7.74
N GLN A 33 13.26 8.56 6.52
CA GLN A 33 12.07 9.25 6.02
C GLN A 33 10.86 8.30 6.00
N LEU A 34 11.01 7.09 5.44
CA LEU A 34 9.95 6.09 5.38
C LEU A 34 9.39 5.77 6.77
N ARG A 35 10.27 5.54 7.74
CA ARG A 35 9.84 5.24 9.11
C ARG A 35 8.97 6.37 9.69
N ARG A 36 9.40 7.62 9.54
CA ARG A 36 8.66 8.78 10.04
C ARG A 36 7.28 8.88 9.39
N GLU A 37 7.20 8.86 8.06
CA GLU A 37 5.93 8.97 7.34
C GLU A 37 5.00 7.79 7.65
N PHE A 38 5.56 6.58 7.77
CA PHE A 38 4.79 5.38 8.11
C PHE A 38 4.24 5.43 9.55
N GLU A 39 5.03 5.89 10.51
CA GLU A 39 4.60 6.04 11.90
C GLU A 39 3.50 7.09 12.05
N GLU A 40 3.56 8.19 11.30
CA GLU A 40 2.49 9.18 11.22
C GLU A 40 1.21 8.56 10.65
N HIS A 41 1.33 7.91 9.49
CA HIS A 41 0.21 7.26 8.81
C HIS A 41 -0.50 6.22 9.70
N VAL A 42 0.26 5.37 10.40
CA VAL A 42 -0.30 4.38 11.32
C VAL A 42 -1.01 5.06 12.50
N ARG A 43 -0.45 6.15 13.03
CA ARG A 43 -1.03 6.86 14.17
C ARG A 43 -2.39 7.45 13.82
N GLU A 44 -2.53 8.07 12.65
CA GLU A 44 -3.80 8.61 12.18
C GLU A 44 -4.83 7.48 11.95
N GLN A 45 -4.42 6.40 11.29
CA GLN A 45 -5.33 5.29 11.00
C GLN A 45 -5.82 4.58 12.26
N GLU A 46 -4.92 4.16 13.15
CA GLU A 46 -5.27 3.42 14.36
C GLU A 46 -5.82 4.32 15.47
N GLY A 47 -5.41 5.59 15.50
CA GLY A 47 -5.84 6.57 16.51
C GLY A 47 -7.20 7.19 16.22
N GLU A 48 -7.55 7.40 14.95
CA GLU A 48 -8.76 8.14 14.56
C GLU A 48 -9.67 7.32 13.63
N LEU A 49 -9.18 6.98 12.44
CA LEU A 49 -10.02 6.44 11.37
C LEU A 49 -10.65 5.09 11.72
N LEU A 50 -9.84 4.12 12.17
CA LEU A 50 -10.30 2.77 12.48
C LEU A 50 -11.21 2.72 13.72
N PRO A 51 -10.92 3.46 14.82
CA PRO A 51 -11.88 3.63 15.91
C PRO A 51 -13.22 4.22 15.46
N GLU A 52 -13.23 5.26 14.64
CA GLU A 52 -14.46 5.84 14.11
C GLU A 52 -15.26 4.84 13.26
N LEU A 53 -14.56 4.07 12.41
CA LEU A 53 -15.18 3.03 11.59
C LEU A 53 -15.82 1.94 12.46
N ARG A 54 -15.14 1.52 13.54
CA ARG A 54 -15.65 0.54 14.51
C ARG A 54 -16.87 1.06 15.28
N ALA A 55 -16.89 2.35 15.61
CA ALA A 55 -17.99 2.97 16.34
C ALA A 55 -19.26 3.17 15.48
N ARG A 56 -19.10 3.39 14.16
CA ARG A 56 -20.20 3.70 13.25
C ARG A 56 -20.82 2.49 12.56
N LEU A 57 -20.14 1.34 12.54
CA LEU A 57 -20.60 0.15 11.82
C LEU A 57 -20.93 -1.01 12.74
N THR A 58 -21.91 -1.82 12.34
CA THR A 58 -22.23 -3.06 13.05
C THR A 58 -21.12 -4.11 12.84
N PRO A 59 -20.97 -5.09 13.75
CA PRO A 59 -20.00 -6.18 13.58
C PRO A 59 -20.17 -6.95 12.26
N GLN A 60 -21.40 -7.07 11.76
CA GLN A 60 -21.69 -7.74 10.48
C GLN A 60 -21.14 -6.95 9.29
N HIS A 61 -21.33 -5.62 9.28
CA HIS A 61 -20.79 -4.76 8.22
C HIS A 61 -19.25 -4.73 8.26
N LEU A 62 -18.64 -4.67 9.45
CA LEU A 62 -17.19 -4.76 9.60
C LEU A 62 -16.63 -6.08 9.06
N ALA A 63 -17.29 -7.21 9.35
CA ALA A 63 -16.90 -8.50 8.82
C ALA A 63 -17.04 -8.59 7.29
N GLU A 64 -18.05 -7.94 6.72
CA GLU A 64 -18.20 -7.83 5.26
C GLU A 64 -17.10 -6.99 4.62
N LEU A 65 -16.78 -5.83 5.20
CA LEU A 65 -15.66 -4.99 4.79
C LEU A 65 -14.34 -5.75 4.81
N GLY A 66 -14.07 -6.51 5.89
CA GLY A 66 -12.88 -7.38 5.97
C GLY A 66 -12.80 -8.38 4.81
N ARG A 67 -13.90 -9.09 4.52
CA ARG A 67 -13.96 -10.01 3.37
C ARG A 67 -13.73 -9.31 2.03
N ARG A 68 -14.17 -8.05 1.87
CA ARG A 68 -13.94 -7.27 0.65
C ARG A 68 -12.46 -6.88 0.53
N ILE A 69 -11.83 -6.45 1.63
CA ILE A 69 -10.40 -6.14 1.68
C ILE A 69 -9.57 -7.38 1.33
N ASP A 70 -9.86 -8.53 1.94
CA ASP A 70 -9.15 -9.79 1.67
C ASP A 70 -9.23 -10.21 0.21
N ARG A 71 -10.40 -10.03 -0.43
CA ARG A 71 -10.56 -10.30 -1.86
C ARG A 71 -9.77 -9.32 -2.71
N ALA A 72 -9.82 -8.03 -2.39
CA ALA A 72 -9.06 -7.00 -3.10
C ALA A 72 -7.54 -7.25 -3.00
N ARG A 73 -7.04 -7.61 -1.82
CA ARG A 73 -5.62 -7.91 -1.56
C ARG A 73 -5.07 -9.01 -2.48
N ARG A 74 -5.87 -10.03 -2.82
CA ARG A 74 -5.43 -11.12 -3.72
C ARG A 74 -5.11 -10.62 -5.13
N GLY A 75 -5.85 -9.61 -5.61
CA GLY A 75 -5.67 -8.99 -6.92
C GLY A 75 -4.77 -7.75 -6.89
N ALA A 76 -4.31 -7.34 -5.71
CA ALA A 76 -3.47 -6.16 -5.55
C ALA A 76 -2.02 -6.44 -6.02
N PRO A 77 -1.31 -5.41 -6.52
CA PRO A 77 0.09 -5.54 -6.86
C PRO A 77 0.99 -5.80 -5.65
N THR A 78 2.15 -6.40 -5.88
CA THR A 78 3.13 -6.71 -4.80
C THR A 78 4.18 -5.61 -4.61
N ARG A 79 4.20 -4.60 -5.49
CA ARG A 79 5.05 -3.40 -5.37
C ARG A 79 4.23 -2.11 -5.20
N PRO A 80 4.84 -1.00 -4.77
CA PRO A 80 4.18 0.28 -4.67
C PRO A 80 3.87 0.86 -6.05
N HIS A 81 2.62 1.25 -6.28
CA HIS A 81 2.17 1.93 -7.50
C HIS A 81 1.60 3.31 -7.18
N PRO A 82 2.43 4.31 -6.84
CA PRO A 82 1.97 5.67 -6.52
C PRO A 82 1.33 6.40 -7.70
N ASN A 83 1.48 5.89 -8.93
CA ASN A 83 0.84 6.49 -10.11
C ASN A 83 -0.38 5.67 -10.58
N ALA A 84 -0.81 4.66 -9.81
CA ALA A 84 -2.04 3.96 -10.12
C ALA A 84 -3.24 4.90 -9.87
N PRO A 85 -4.26 4.90 -10.74
CA PRO A 85 -5.45 5.71 -10.54
C PRO A 85 -6.22 5.27 -9.30
N ASP A 86 -6.66 6.23 -8.48
CA ASP A 86 -7.32 5.98 -7.18
C ASP A 86 -8.82 5.70 -7.27
N HIS A 87 -9.39 5.70 -8.48
CA HIS A 87 -10.83 5.54 -8.70
C HIS A 87 -11.19 4.49 -9.77
N PRO A 88 -12.32 3.75 -9.59
CA PRO A 88 -12.91 2.96 -10.67
C PRO A 88 -13.31 3.87 -11.85
N PRO A 89 -13.29 3.37 -13.11
CA PRO A 89 -13.03 1.99 -13.54
C PRO A 89 -11.54 1.65 -13.75
N ALA A 90 -10.66 2.65 -13.77
CA ALA A 90 -9.26 2.49 -14.13
C ALA A 90 -8.48 1.64 -13.11
N LEU A 91 -8.79 1.79 -11.81
CA LEU A 91 -8.21 0.95 -10.74
C LEU A 91 -8.52 -0.55 -10.95
N THR A 92 -9.75 -0.88 -11.34
CA THR A 92 -10.23 -2.26 -11.50
C THR A 92 -9.56 -2.99 -12.66
N VAL A 93 -9.14 -2.25 -13.70
CA VAL A 93 -8.50 -2.83 -14.89
C VAL A 93 -6.98 -2.89 -14.75
N LEU A 94 -6.36 -1.82 -14.22
CA LEU A 94 -4.89 -1.73 -14.14
C LEU A 94 -4.31 -2.47 -12.93
N GLY A 95 -5.06 -2.61 -11.83
CA GLY A 95 -4.62 -3.32 -10.63
C GLY A 95 -4.21 -4.78 -10.90
N PRO A 96 -5.07 -5.62 -11.53
CA PRO A 96 -4.73 -7.01 -11.84
C PRO A 96 -3.54 -7.16 -12.81
N VAL A 97 -3.39 -6.24 -13.76
CA VAL A 97 -2.26 -6.27 -14.74
C VAL A 97 -0.95 -5.92 -14.05
N ALA A 98 -0.94 -4.86 -13.24
CA ALA A 98 0.22 -4.49 -12.42
C ALA A 98 0.61 -5.62 -11.46
N ALA A 99 -0.37 -6.29 -10.84
CA ALA A 99 -0.13 -7.44 -9.98
C ALA A 99 0.47 -8.64 -10.72
N ALA A 100 0.02 -8.93 -11.94
CA ALA A 100 0.60 -10.00 -12.75
C ALA A 100 2.05 -9.69 -13.13
N TYR A 101 2.34 -8.45 -13.53
CA TYR A 101 3.69 -8.00 -13.85
C TYR A 101 4.63 -8.08 -12.64
N ASP A 102 4.19 -7.59 -11.48
CA ASP A 102 5.00 -7.63 -10.27
C ASP A 102 5.30 -9.06 -9.83
N ARG A 103 4.31 -9.96 -9.85
CA ARG A 103 4.51 -11.39 -9.50
C ARG A 103 5.46 -12.08 -10.48
N PHE A 104 5.47 -11.69 -11.75
CA PHE A 104 6.46 -12.18 -12.72
C PHE A 104 7.87 -11.70 -12.36
N ARG A 105 8.03 -10.40 -12.07
CA ARG A 105 9.31 -9.83 -11.62
C ARG A 105 9.79 -10.44 -10.30
N ASP A 106 8.90 -10.70 -9.35
CA ASP A 106 9.23 -11.36 -8.07
C ASP A 106 9.85 -12.73 -8.27
N ARG A 107 9.28 -13.54 -9.19
CA ARG A 107 9.82 -14.86 -9.54
C ARG A 107 11.21 -14.79 -10.16
N LEU A 108 11.46 -13.79 -11.01
CA LEU A 108 12.80 -13.59 -11.59
C LEU A 108 13.83 -13.14 -10.54
N GLN A 109 13.41 -12.39 -9.52
CA GLN A 109 14.27 -11.86 -8.47
C GLN A 109 14.39 -12.78 -7.25
N GLY A 110 13.72 -13.93 -7.24
CA GLY A 110 13.72 -14.85 -6.09
C GLY A 110 13.03 -14.31 -4.83
N ARG A 111 12.18 -13.28 -4.96
CA ARG A 111 11.44 -12.70 -3.82
C ARG A 111 10.25 -13.61 -3.47
N PRO A 112 10.04 -13.97 -2.19
CA PRO A 112 8.86 -14.75 -1.79
C PRO A 112 7.58 -13.96 -2.06
N SER A 113 6.62 -14.54 -2.77
CA SER A 113 5.33 -13.90 -3.04
C SER A 113 4.40 -14.04 -1.82
N THR A 114 3.85 -12.92 -1.35
CA THR A 114 2.80 -12.88 -0.31
C THR A 114 1.38 -13.04 -0.86
#